data_AF-A0A0D7QCY8-F1
#
_entry.id   AF-A0A0D7QCY8-F1
#
_cell.length_a   1.000
_cell.length_b   1.000
_cell.length_c   1.000
_cell.angle_alpha   90.00
_cell.angle_beta   90.00
_cell.angle_gamma   90.00
#
_symmetry.space_group_name_H-M   'P 1'
#
loop_
_entity.id
_entity.type
_entity.pdbx_description
1 polymer ?
#
loop_
_entity_poly.entity_id
_entity_poly.type
_entity_poly.pdbx_seq_one_letter_code
_entity_poly.pdbx_strand_id
1 'polypeptide(L)'
;MRSLGRIVRVVVPLFFVLTVCDFYAAAETRSAAHTASSRPNDPFADFIDDASRRFGVPVQWIRSVLGAESAGDVRAKSPKGAMGLMQIMPDTWTDLRLRYGLGIDPYDARDNILAGTAYLRELHDQYGSPGFLAAYNAGPTRYEEHLAGRPLPAETRAYLQKLVPFIGSDIAASSAVASLRSSTGAIFVARSESSTTAARLKPGHLSSRAPTAASIYDVSAIVPRATGLFVAKSDVGGLR
;
A
#
# COMPACT_ATOMS: atom_id res chain seq x y z
N MET A 1 -3.71 -7.23 -92.76
CA MET A 1 -2.63 -7.87 -93.54
C MET A 1 -1.42 -8.06 -92.63
N ARG A 2 -0.97 -9.31 -92.47
CA ARG A 2 0.40 -9.76 -92.11
C ARG A 2 0.97 -9.27 -90.76
N SER A 3 1.78 -10.00 -90.01
CA SER A 3 2.21 -11.39 -89.95
C SER A 3 3.15 -11.44 -88.73
N LEU A 4 3.14 -12.56 -88.02
CA LEU A 4 4.06 -12.97 -86.97
C LEU A 4 5.55 -12.63 -87.25
N GLY A 5 6.27 -12.24 -86.19
CA GLY A 5 7.72 -12.37 -86.04
C GLY A 5 8.04 -12.85 -84.62
N ARG A 6 8.54 -14.08 -84.51
CA ARG A 6 8.80 -14.84 -83.28
C ARG A 6 10.20 -14.56 -82.70
N ILE A 7 10.25 -14.49 -81.36
CA ILE A 7 11.24 -15.08 -80.44
C ILE A 7 12.68 -14.54 -80.46
N VAL A 8 13.11 -14.00 -79.32
CA VAL A 8 14.26 -14.56 -78.57
C VAL A 8 13.92 -14.56 -77.08
N ARG A 9 14.04 -15.74 -76.46
CA ARG A 9 13.93 -15.97 -75.02
C ARG A 9 15.28 -15.63 -74.39
N VAL A 10 15.28 -14.76 -73.39
CA VAL A 10 16.37 -14.68 -72.41
C VAL A 10 15.74 -14.75 -71.02
N VAL A 11 15.96 -15.88 -70.37
CA VAL A 11 15.64 -16.14 -68.96
C VAL A 11 16.84 -15.62 -68.16
N VAL A 12 16.62 -14.63 -67.29
CA VAL A 12 17.58 -14.26 -66.24
C VAL A 12 16.76 -14.01 -64.96
N PRO A 13 17.20 -14.55 -63.81
CA PRO A 13 16.29 -15.01 -62.78
C PRO A 13 15.87 -13.94 -61.76
N LEU A 14 14.63 -14.14 -61.30
CA LEU A 14 14.08 -13.88 -59.97
C LEU A 14 15.10 -13.39 -58.90
N PHE A 15 15.02 -12.10 -58.56
CA PHE A 15 15.39 -11.59 -57.24
C PHE A 15 14.18 -10.87 -56.65
N PHE A 16 13.39 -11.65 -55.90
CA PHE A 16 12.29 -11.15 -55.08
C PHE A 16 12.90 -10.55 -53.82
N VAL A 17 13.18 -9.24 -53.84
CA VAL A 17 13.58 -8.52 -52.62
C VAL A 17 12.32 -8.30 -51.80
N LEU A 18 12.02 -9.26 -50.92
CA LEU A 18 11.13 -9.08 -49.78
C LEU A 18 11.82 -8.13 -48.81
N THR A 19 11.57 -6.83 -48.98
CA THR A 19 11.86 -5.84 -47.94
C THR A 19 10.91 -6.12 -46.79
N VAL A 20 11.38 -6.88 -45.81
CA VAL A 20 10.72 -7.01 -44.51
C VAL A 20 10.85 -5.63 -43.85
N CYS A 21 9.74 -4.88 -43.83
CA CYS A 21 9.62 -3.74 -42.94
C CYS A 21 9.53 -4.28 -41.51
N ASP A 22 10.68 -4.42 -40.87
CA ASP A 22 10.75 -4.52 -39.42
C ASP A 22 10.23 -3.19 -38.84
N PHE A 23 8.93 -3.15 -38.55
CA PHE A 23 8.37 -2.18 -37.63
C PHE A 23 8.98 -2.48 -36.26
N TYR A 24 10.14 -1.89 -35.97
CA TYR A 24 10.60 -1.69 -34.61
C TYR A 24 9.59 -0.76 -33.92
N ALA A 25 8.55 -1.36 -33.33
CA ALA A 25 7.80 -0.74 -32.27
C ALA A 25 8.77 -0.56 -31.10
N ALA A 26 9.44 0.59 -31.06
CA ALA A 26 10.11 1.07 -29.88
C ALA A 26 9.03 1.27 -28.82
N ALA A 27 8.73 0.22 -28.06
CA ALA A 27 8.02 0.31 -26.81
C ALA A 27 8.92 1.08 -25.86
N GLU A 28 8.87 2.41 -25.97
CA GLU A 28 9.54 3.32 -25.09
C GLU A 28 9.03 3.02 -23.69
N THR A 29 9.86 2.30 -22.94
CA THR A 29 9.60 1.95 -21.56
C THR A 29 9.73 3.27 -20.82
N ARG A 30 8.64 4.05 -20.76
CA ARG A 30 8.51 5.12 -19.79
C ARG A 30 8.53 4.43 -18.44
N SER A 31 9.76 4.27 -17.94
CA SER A 31 10.02 4.01 -16.54
C SER A 31 9.08 4.94 -15.79
N ALA A 32 8.17 4.35 -15.02
CA ALA A 32 7.42 5.05 -14.01
C ALA A 32 8.44 5.50 -12.95
N ALA A 33 9.28 6.46 -13.32
CA ALA A 33 9.86 7.38 -12.38
C ALA A 33 8.65 8.00 -11.71
N HIS A 34 8.39 7.52 -10.50
CA HIS A 34 7.65 8.21 -9.48
C HIS A 34 7.84 9.70 -9.75
N THR A 35 6.80 10.38 -10.22
CA THR A 35 6.82 11.83 -10.37
C THR A 35 6.94 12.37 -8.97
N ALA A 36 8.18 12.39 -8.46
CA ALA A 36 8.64 13.37 -7.53
C ALA A 36 8.27 14.68 -8.19
N SER A 37 7.13 15.23 -7.78
CA SER A 37 6.81 16.63 -8.01
C SER A 37 7.83 17.42 -7.21
N SER A 38 9.09 17.40 -7.66
CA SER A 38 10.12 18.31 -7.24
C SER A 38 9.69 19.66 -7.76
N ARG A 39 8.92 20.39 -6.93
CA ARG A 39 8.82 21.83 -7.10
C ARG A 39 10.27 22.33 -7.08
N PRO A 40 10.72 23.10 -8.08
CA PRO A 40 12.15 23.43 -8.22
C PRO A 40 12.77 24.16 -7.02
N ASN A 41 11.99 24.52 -5.98
CA ASN A 41 12.41 25.09 -4.71
C ASN A 41 11.69 24.46 -3.50
N ASP A 42 11.56 23.14 -3.42
CA ASP A 42 11.09 22.49 -2.19
C ASP A 42 12.26 22.20 -1.25
N PRO A 43 12.43 22.95 -0.14
CA PRO A 43 13.55 22.77 0.78
C PRO A 43 13.55 21.43 1.51
N PHE A 44 12.44 20.68 1.47
CA PHE A 44 12.30 19.41 2.20
C PHE A 44 12.32 18.18 1.30
N ALA A 45 12.49 18.34 -0.02
CA ALA A 45 12.34 17.24 -0.99
C ALA A 45 13.24 16.04 -0.65
N ASP A 46 14.53 16.28 -0.41
CA ASP A 46 15.50 15.22 -0.12
C ASP A 46 15.16 14.47 1.18
N PHE A 47 14.69 15.19 2.21
CA PHE A 47 14.31 14.60 3.49
C PHE A 47 13.02 13.77 3.38
N ILE A 48 12.05 14.25 2.60
CA ILE A 48 10.80 13.54 2.33
C ILE A 48 11.08 12.27 1.52
N ASP A 49 11.93 12.35 0.49
CA ASP A 49 12.29 11.21 -0.33
C ASP A 49 13.08 10.16 0.47
N ASP A 50 13.97 10.59 1.37
CA ASP A 50 14.68 9.69 2.28
C ASP A 50 13.72 8.98 3.26
N ALA A 51 12.84 9.75 3.90
CA ALA A 51 11.85 9.21 4.82
C ALA A 51 10.89 8.24 4.12
N SER A 52 10.45 8.58 2.91
CA SER A 52 9.58 7.73 2.09
C SER A 52 10.23 6.38 1.80
N ARG A 53 11.50 6.37 1.35
CA ARG A 53 12.24 5.13 1.09
C ARG A 53 12.46 4.32 2.36
N ARG A 54 12.81 4.97 3.47
CA ARG A 54 13.16 4.29 4.73
C ARG A 54 11.96 3.61 5.38
N PHE A 55 10.78 4.22 5.32
CA PHE A 55 9.59 3.75 6.04
C PHE A 55 8.48 3.21 5.13
N GLY A 56 8.66 3.25 3.80
CA GLY A 56 7.66 2.76 2.85
C GLY A 56 6.35 3.56 2.87
N VAL A 57 6.42 4.85 3.20
CA VAL A 57 5.27 5.77 3.21
C VAL A 57 5.33 6.61 1.92
N PRO A 58 4.26 6.71 1.12
CA PRO A 58 4.28 7.49 -0.11
C PRO A 58 4.65 8.96 0.12
N VAL A 59 5.49 9.53 -0.76
CA VAL A 59 5.91 10.96 -0.72
C VAL A 59 4.71 11.90 -0.61
N GLN A 60 3.64 11.61 -1.35
CA GLN A 60 2.41 12.41 -1.34
C GLN A 60 1.73 12.43 0.04
N TRP A 61 1.77 11.33 0.80
CA TRP A 61 1.20 11.27 2.15
C TRP A 61 2.01 12.17 3.09
N ILE A 62 3.34 12.05 3.07
CA ILE A 62 4.24 12.85 3.90
C ILE A 62 4.03 14.35 3.63
N ARG A 63 3.98 14.74 2.36
CA ARG A 63 3.71 16.13 1.95
C ARG A 63 2.35 16.63 2.44
N SER A 64 1.33 15.79 2.33
CA SER A 64 -0.04 16.17 2.71
C SER A 64 -0.16 16.36 4.21
N VAL A 65 0.45 15.46 5.01
CA VAL A 65 0.53 15.58 6.47
C VAL A 65 1.34 16.81 6.86
N LEU A 66 2.57 16.98 6.36
CA LEU A 66 3.42 18.15 6.65
C LEU A 66 2.69 19.47 6.36
N GLY A 67 2.01 19.55 5.21
CA GLY A 67 1.22 20.73 4.84
C GLY A 67 -0.03 20.95 5.71
N ALA A 68 -0.58 19.89 6.32
CA ALA A 68 -1.68 20.01 7.27
C ALA A 68 -1.21 20.37 8.69
N GLU A 69 -0.04 19.92 9.08
CA GLU A 69 0.50 20.09 10.43
C GLU A 69 1.16 21.46 10.64
N SER A 70 2.04 21.89 9.72
CA SER A 70 2.86 23.10 9.93
C SER A 70 2.81 24.09 8.77
N ALA A 71 2.22 23.70 7.63
CA ALA A 71 2.33 24.44 6.37
C ALA A 71 3.80 24.74 5.96
N GLY A 72 4.76 23.92 6.43
CA GLY A 72 6.18 24.09 6.16
C GLY A 72 6.95 24.94 7.19
N ASP A 73 6.32 25.36 8.28
CA ASP A 73 7.02 26.06 9.37
C ASP A 73 7.83 25.07 10.23
N VAL A 74 9.15 25.11 10.05
CA VAL A 74 10.12 24.27 10.79
C VAL A 74 10.05 24.51 12.30
N ARG A 75 9.67 25.70 12.75
CA ARG A 75 9.60 26.08 14.16
C ARG A 75 8.18 26.06 14.73
N ALA A 76 7.23 25.49 14.00
CA ALA A 76 5.85 25.38 14.45
C ALA A 76 5.76 24.69 15.83
N LYS A 77 5.03 25.32 16.75
CA LYS A 77 4.71 24.75 18.06
C LYS A 77 3.23 24.94 18.37
N SER A 78 2.48 23.86 18.52
CA SER A 78 1.05 23.96 18.84
C SER A 78 0.82 24.38 20.31
N PRO A 79 -0.38 24.88 20.66
CA PRO A 79 -0.75 25.11 22.06
C PRO A 79 -0.66 23.87 22.95
N LYS A 80 -0.81 22.67 22.37
CA LYS A 80 -0.67 21.38 23.06
C LYS A 80 0.78 20.93 23.18
N GLY A 81 1.72 21.64 22.54
CA GLY A 81 3.15 21.38 22.61
C GLY A 81 3.70 20.50 21.50
N ALA A 82 2.93 20.20 20.45
CA ALA A 82 3.42 19.50 19.26
C ALA A 82 4.49 20.34 18.54
N MET A 83 5.52 19.70 17.98
CA MET A 83 6.75 20.38 17.54
C MET A 83 7.12 20.09 16.08
N GLY A 84 7.56 21.12 15.38
CA GLY A 84 8.21 21.04 14.07
C GLY A 84 7.27 20.75 12.91
N LEU A 85 7.88 20.36 11.78
CA LEU A 85 7.20 20.23 10.49
C LEU A 85 6.02 19.24 10.49
N MET A 86 6.15 18.14 11.22
CA MET A 86 5.17 17.07 11.33
C MET A 86 4.44 17.05 12.67
N GLN A 87 4.59 18.12 13.48
CA GLN A 87 3.88 18.32 14.75
C GLN A 87 3.93 17.09 15.68
N ILE A 88 5.14 16.64 16.00
CA ILE A 88 5.35 15.49 16.90
C ILE A 88 5.22 15.93 18.35
N MET A 89 4.45 15.18 19.15
CA MET A 89 4.33 15.42 20.59
C MET A 89 5.64 15.10 21.33
N PRO A 90 5.99 15.81 22.42
CA PRO A 90 7.28 15.63 23.10
C PRO A 90 7.60 14.21 23.56
N ASP A 91 6.61 13.50 24.10
CA ASP A 91 6.79 12.12 24.56
C ASP A 91 7.05 11.19 23.37
N THR A 92 6.25 11.34 22.30
CA THR A 92 6.43 10.61 21.04
C THR A 92 7.79 10.89 20.40
N TRP A 93 8.26 12.14 20.42
CA TRP A 93 9.60 12.51 19.92
C TRP A 93 10.69 11.79 20.70
N THR A 94 10.58 11.75 22.03
CA THR A 94 11.56 11.09 22.91
C THR A 94 11.72 9.62 22.55
N ASP A 95 10.61 8.92 22.31
CA ASP A 95 10.63 7.52 21.92
C ASP A 95 11.19 7.32 20.51
N LEU A 96 10.72 8.11 19.54
CA LEU A 96 11.12 8.00 18.14
C LEU A 96 12.61 8.30 17.95
N ARG A 97 13.14 9.35 18.58
CA ARG A 97 14.56 9.71 18.43
C ARG A 97 15.49 8.61 18.93
N LEU A 98 15.11 7.92 20.01
CA LEU A 98 15.89 6.81 20.55
C LEU A 98 15.82 5.59 19.63
N ARG A 99 14.63 5.24 19.15
CA ARG A 99 14.43 4.06 18.27
C ARG A 99 15.07 4.22 16.90
N TYR A 100 15.08 5.44 16.34
CA TYR A 100 15.55 5.70 14.98
C TYR A 100 16.91 6.39 14.89
N GLY A 101 17.57 6.64 16.03
CA GLY A 101 18.90 7.26 16.10
C GLY A 101 18.90 8.71 15.61
N LEU A 102 17.89 9.48 15.99
CA LEU A 102 17.74 10.88 15.60
C LEU A 102 18.42 11.82 16.60
N GLY A 103 18.67 13.06 16.17
CA GLY A 103 19.22 14.12 16.98
C GLY A 103 18.33 14.53 18.16
N ILE A 104 18.85 15.45 18.99
CA ILE A 104 18.13 15.94 20.17
C ILE A 104 17.11 17.04 19.84
N ASP A 105 17.30 17.76 18.72
CA ASP A 105 16.48 18.90 18.34
C ASP A 105 15.24 18.46 17.54
N PRO A 106 14.01 18.59 18.11
CA PRO A 106 12.77 18.26 17.40
C PRO A 106 12.44 19.23 16.25
N TYR A 107 13.15 20.35 16.14
CA TYR A 107 12.99 21.32 15.05
C TYR A 107 14.03 21.15 13.93
N ASP A 108 14.92 20.16 14.01
CA ASP A 108 15.71 19.77 12.84
C ASP A 108 14.77 19.21 11.77
N ALA A 109 14.78 19.83 10.59
CA ALA A 109 13.81 19.53 9.54
C ALA A 109 13.90 18.06 9.08
N ARG A 110 15.12 17.53 8.93
CA ARG A 110 15.34 16.16 8.49
C ARG A 110 14.83 15.18 9.53
N ASP A 111 15.24 15.36 10.78
CA ASP A 111 14.92 14.41 11.84
C ASP A 111 13.44 14.47 12.22
N ASN A 112 12.81 15.65 12.19
CA ASN A 112 11.36 15.77 12.39
C ASN A 112 10.55 15.07 11.29
N ILE A 113 10.97 15.19 10.02
CA ILE A 113 10.33 14.48 8.90
C ILE A 113 10.53 12.97 9.03
N LEU A 114 11.73 12.52 9.40
CA LEU A 114 12.00 11.08 9.62
C LEU A 114 11.15 10.54 10.77
N ALA A 115 11.10 11.23 11.90
CA ALA A 115 10.28 10.84 13.05
C ALA A 115 8.80 10.76 12.70
N GLY A 116 8.24 11.82 12.10
CA GLY A 116 6.83 11.84 11.75
C GLY A 116 6.45 10.80 10.70
N THR A 117 7.33 10.53 9.74
CA THR A 117 7.09 9.48 8.75
C THR A 117 7.15 8.09 9.35
N ALA A 118 8.10 7.83 10.26
CA ALA A 118 8.14 6.57 11.00
C ALA A 118 6.85 6.36 11.82
N TYR A 119 6.39 7.41 12.50
CA TYR A 119 5.16 7.36 13.28
C TYR A 119 3.92 7.14 12.41
N LEU A 120 3.84 7.79 11.24
CA LEU A 120 2.79 7.52 10.27
C LEU A 120 2.76 6.05 9.83
N ARG A 121 3.93 5.45 9.58
CA ARG A 121 4.04 4.03 9.21
C ARG A 121 3.53 3.13 10.33
N GLU A 122 3.96 3.37 11.57
CA GLU A 122 3.53 2.59 12.75
C GLU A 122 2.01 2.62 12.91
N LEU A 123 1.41 3.82 12.84
CA LEU A 123 -0.03 3.96 12.95
C LEU A 123 -0.77 3.34 11.76
N HIS A 124 -0.19 3.38 10.57
CA HIS A 124 -0.76 2.74 9.39
C HIS A 124 -0.73 1.21 9.50
N ASP A 125 0.36 0.64 10.02
CA ASP A 125 0.43 -0.80 10.35
C ASP A 125 -0.62 -1.19 11.39
N GLN A 126 -0.84 -0.35 12.39
CA GLN A 126 -1.73 -0.67 13.50
C GLN A 126 -3.22 -0.49 13.16
N TYR A 127 -3.58 0.60 12.46
CA TYR A 127 -4.98 1.02 12.31
C TYR A 127 -5.47 1.02 10.86
N GLY A 128 -4.58 0.85 9.87
CA GLY A 128 -4.93 0.93 8.45
C GLY A 128 -5.49 2.31 8.04
N SER A 129 -6.05 2.39 6.83
CA SER A 129 -6.63 3.63 6.30
C SER A 129 -8.16 3.63 6.42
N PRO A 130 -8.80 4.74 6.84
CA PRO A 130 -8.21 6.04 7.21
C PRO A 130 -7.79 6.14 8.70
N GLY A 131 -7.86 5.05 9.45
CA GLY A 131 -7.69 5.05 10.91
C GLY A 131 -6.38 5.66 11.42
N PHE A 132 -5.28 5.43 10.70
CA PHE A 132 -3.97 5.97 11.09
C PHE A 132 -3.93 7.50 11.14
N LEU A 133 -4.64 8.20 10.24
CA LEU A 133 -4.71 9.66 10.24
C LEU A 133 -5.49 10.17 11.45
N ALA A 134 -6.55 9.45 11.83
CA ALA A 134 -7.31 9.79 13.02
C ALA A 134 -6.46 9.60 14.27
N ALA A 135 -5.73 8.50 14.36
CA ALA A 135 -4.80 8.22 15.46
C ALA A 135 -3.64 9.22 15.51
N TYR A 136 -3.10 9.64 14.37
CA TYR A 136 -2.00 10.61 14.29
C TYR A 136 -2.41 11.96 14.91
N ASN A 137 -3.58 12.47 14.50
CA ASN A 137 -4.06 13.78 14.97
C ASN A 137 -4.69 13.74 16.38
N ALA A 138 -5.49 12.70 16.68
CA ALA A 138 -6.21 12.60 17.94
C ALA A 138 -5.37 12.02 19.08
N GLY A 139 -4.32 11.27 18.75
CA GLY A 139 -3.59 10.35 19.62
C GLY A 139 -4.14 8.92 19.53
N PRO A 140 -3.28 7.88 19.60
CA PRO A 140 -3.69 6.46 19.51
C PRO A 140 -4.74 6.08 20.55
N THR A 141 -4.53 6.44 21.81
CA THR A 141 -5.48 6.17 22.90
C THR A 141 -6.86 6.76 22.63
N ARG A 142 -6.94 8.00 22.12
CA ARG A 142 -8.22 8.63 21.79
C ARG A 142 -8.89 7.96 20.59
N TYR A 143 -8.10 7.45 19.64
CA TYR A 143 -8.64 6.69 18.52
C TYR A 143 -9.16 5.32 18.97
N GLU A 144 -8.51 4.66 19.91
CA GLU A 144 -8.99 3.41 20.53
C GLU A 144 -10.31 3.62 21.30
N GLU A 145 -10.41 4.70 22.08
CA GLU A 145 -11.68 5.09 22.72
C GLU A 145 -12.77 5.36 21.68
N HIS A 146 -12.41 5.87 20.51
CA HIS A 146 -13.35 6.07 19.41
C HIS A 146 -13.85 4.75 18.83
N LEU A 147 -12.96 3.76 18.65
CA LEU A 147 -13.35 2.41 18.26
C LEU A 147 -14.29 1.76 19.31
N ALA A 148 -14.20 2.18 20.57
CA ALA A 148 -15.12 1.80 21.65
C ALA A 148 -16.43 2.63 21.73
N GLY A 149 -16.67 3.54 20.78
CA GLY A 149 -17.92 4.29 20.65
C GLY A 149 -17.86 5.78 21.04
N ARG A 150 -16.70 6.30 21.50
CA ARG A 150 -16.53 7.74 21.74
C ARG A 150 -16.51 8.50 20.40
N PRO A 151 -17.17 9.67 20.25
CA PRO A 151 -17.04 10.45 19.02
C PRO A 151 -15.64 11.07 18.87
N LEU A 152 -15.13 11.14 17.63
CA LEU A 152 -13.90 11.85 17.32
C LEU A 152 -14.04 13.37 17.52
N PRO A 153 -12.98 14.06 17.95
CA PRO A 153 -12.94 15.52 18.00
C PRO A 153 -13.30 16.15 16.65
N ALA A 154 -13.92 17.33 16.67
CA ALA A 154 -14.24 18.07 15.44
C ALA A 154 -12.99 18.38 14.61
N GLU A 155 -11.89 18.74 15.29
CA GLU A 155 -10.56 18.96 14.70
C GLU A 155 -10.10 17.73 13.90
N THR A 156 -10.16 16.53 14.48
CA THR A 156 -9.77 15.28 13.83
C THR A 156 -10.67 14.93 12.64
N ARG A 157 -11.98 15.17 12.74
CA ARG A 157 -12.88 14.96 11.60
C ARG A 157 -12.55 15.89 10.43
N ALA A 158 -12.25 17.16 10.71
CA ALA A 158 -11.80 18.11 9.68
C ALA A 158 -10.44 17.70 9.08
N TYR A 159 -9.53 17.20 9.90
CA TYR A 159 -8.24 16.68 9.46
C TYR A 159 -8.40 15.51 8.48
N LEU A 160 -9.27 14.54 8.79
CA LEU A 160 -9.58 13.42 7.89
C LEU A 160 -10.18 13.89 6.57
N GLN A 161 -11.14 14.83 6.61
CA GLN A 161 -11.75 15.39 5.40
C GLN A 161 -10.72 16.04 4.48
N LYS A 162 -9.70 16.70 5.06
CA LYS A 162 -8.60 17.31 4.31
C LYS A 162 -7.68 16.27 3.66
N LEU A 163 -7.36 15.18 4.35
CA LEU A 163 -6.26 14.29 3.95
C LEU A 163 -6.68 13.01 3.23
N VAL A 164 -7.84 12.45 3.52
CA VAL A 164 -8.31 11.20 2.89
C VAL A 164 -8.26 11.23 1.35
N PRO A 165 -8.64 12.33 0.65
CA PRO A 165 -8.56 12.38 -0.81
C PRO A 165 -7.15 12.17 -1.38
N PHE A 166 -6.12 12.65 -0.66
CA PHE A 166 -4.71 12.54 -1.08
C PHE A 166 -4.09 11.18 -0.75
N ILE A 167 -4.72 10.41 0.14
CA ILE A 167 -4.20 9.12 0.60
C ILE A 167 -4.89 7.95 -0.10
N GLY A 168 -6.20 8.06 -0.37
CA GLY A 168 -6.97 7.04 -1.07
C GLY A 168 -6.61 6.89 -2.55
N SER A 169 -6.11 7.95 -3.19
CA SER A 169 -5.67 7.95 -4.59
C SER A 169 -4.45 7.06 -4.82
N ASP A 170 -3.54 6.97 -3.85
CA ASP A 170 -2.34 6.13 -3.94
C ASP A 170 -2.62 4.63 -3.71
N ILE A 171 -3.62 4.29 -2.88
CA ILE A 171 -4.07 2.90 -2.72
C ILE A 171 -4.64 2.39 -4.06
N ALA A 172 -5.41 3.22 -4.76
CA ALA A 172 -5.95 2.88 -6.08
C ALA A 172 -4.84 2.76 -7.13
N ALA A 173 -3.87 3.68 -7.13
CA ALA A 173 -2.72 3.58 -8.03
C ALA A 173 -1.87 2.34 -7.74
N SER A 174 -1.50 2.09 -6.48
CA SER A 174 -0.69 0.95 -6.03
C SER A 174 -1.36 -0.39 -6.30
N SER A 175 -2.68 -0.50 -6.05
CA SER A 175 -3.45 -1.71 -6.36
C SER A 175 -3.59 -1.95 -7.87
N ALA A 176 -3.71 -0.89 -8.68
CA ALA A 176 -3.67 -1.01 -10.14
C ALA A 176 -2.32 -1.54 -10.63
N VAL A 177 -1.18 -1.04 -10.10
CA VAL A 177 0.14 -1.57 -10.47
C VAL A 177 0.35 -2.99 -9.96
N ALA A 178 -0.13 -3.33 -8.76
CA ALA A 178 -0.07 -4.69 -8.23
C ALA A 178 -0.89 -5.68 -9.08
N SER A 179 -2.08 -5.28 -9.54
CA SER A 179 -2.93 -6.08 -10.44
C SER A 179 -2.26 -6.31 -11.80
N LEU A 180 -1.62 -5.28 -12.37
CA LEU A 180 -0.85 -5.38 -13.62
C LEU A 180 0.41 -6.23 -13.49
N ARG A 181 1.05 -6.30 -12.32
CA ARG A 181 2.20 -7.20 -12.08
C ARG A 181 1.74 -8.65 -11.85
N SER A 182 0.61 -8.84 -11.17
CA SER A 182 0.03 -10.16 -10.90
C SER A 182 -0.52 -10.83 -12.17
N SER A 183 -0.92 -10.07 -13.19
CA SER A 183 -1.40 -10.60 -14.47
C SER A 183 -0.31 -11.18 -15.39
N THR A 184 0.98 -11.08 -15.02
CA THR A 184 2.08 -11.63 -15.84
C THR A 184 2.42 -13.11 -15.51
N GLY A 185 1.60 -13.79 -14.70
CA GLY A 185 1.96 -15.10 -14.12
C GLY A 185 0.89 -16.20 -14.12
N ALA A 186 -0.21 -16.08 -14.87
CA ALA A 186 -1.25 -17.11 -14.91
C ALA A 186 -1.52 -17.62 -16.33
N ILE A 187 -0.56 -18.34 -16.92
CA ILE A 187 -0.84 -19.27 -18.02
C ILE A 187 -1.35 -20.57 -17.40
N PHE A 188 -2.63 -20.62 -17.02
CA PHE A 188 -3.30 -21.90 -16.76
C PHE A 188 -3.96 -22.37 -18.06
N VAL A 189 -3.40 -23.42 -18.66
CA VAL A 189 -4.10 -24.22 -19.68
C VAL A 189 -5.19 -25.01 -18.97
N ALA A 190 -6.43 -24.55 -19.07
CA ALA A 190 -7.59 -25.37 -18.74
C ALA A 190 -7.79 -26.41 -19.87
N ARG A 191 -7.31 -27.64 -19.65
CA ARG A 191 -7.70 -28.78 -20.49
C ARG A 191 -9.11 -29.20 -20.09
N SER A 192 -10.06 -28.86 -20.95
CA SER A 192 -11.42 -29.39 -20.92
C SER A 192 -11.38 -30.85 -21.36
N GLU A 193 -11.59 -31.79 -20.44
CA GLU A 193 -11.94 -33.16 -20.82
C GLU A 193 -13.45 -33.30 -20.77
N SER A 194 -14.03 -33.24 -21.96
CA SER A 194 -15.40 -33.64 -22.26
C SER A 194 -15.45 -35.17 -22.22
N SER A 195 -16.15 -35.74 -21.23
CA SER A 195 -16.51 -37.16 -21.23
C SER A 195 -17.95 -37.33 -21.68
N THR A 196 -18.08 -37.90 -22.88
CA THR A 196 -19.31 -38.22 -23.58
C THR A 196 -20.08 -39.35 -22.90
N THR A 197 -21.40 -39.18 -22.92
CA THR A 197 -22.50 -40.10 -22.60
C THR A 197 -22.39 -41.48 -23.27
N ALA A 198 -22.65 -42.56 -22.52
CA ALA A 198 -23.28 -43.77 -23.05
C ALA A 198 -24.02 -44.53 -21.95
N ALA A 199 -25.28 -44.83 -22.22
CA ALA A 199 -26.29 -45.36 -21.31
C ALA A 199 -26.22 -46.88 -21.11
N ARG A 200 -26.67 -47.36 -19.94
CA ARG A 200 -27.41 -48.64 -19.84
C ARG A 200 -28.37 -48.70 -18.63
N LEU A 201 -29.61 -49.06 -18.95
CA LEU A 201 -30.81 -49.43 -18.16
C LEU A 201 -30.51 -50.55 -17.11
N LYS A 202 -31.22 -50.80 -15.98
CA LYS A 202 -32.62 -50.60 -15.52
C LYS A 202 -32.73 -51.04 -14.01
N PRO A 203 -33.93 -51.18 -13.35
CA PRO A 203 -34.24 -50.59 -12.04
C PRO A 203 -34.43 -51.58 -10.87
N GLY A 204 -34.57 -51.07 -9.63
CA GLY A 204 -35.16 -51.87 -8.55
C GLY A 204 -35.02 -51.32 -7.13
N HIS A 205 -36.19 -51.10 -6.52
CA HIS A 205 -36.50 -51.20 -5.08
C HIS A 205 -36.42 -49.94 -4.18
N LEU A 206 -37.61 -49.58 -3.70
CA LEU A 206 -37.94 -48.66 -2.60
C LEU A 206 -37.34 -49.13 -1.26
N SER A 207 -37.01 -48.20 -0.37
CA SER A 207 -37.57 -48.14 1.00
C SER A 207 -36.96 -46.99 1.82
N SER A 208 -37.85 -46.15 2.35
CA SER A 208 -37.85 -45.62 3.72
C SER A 208 -36.52 -45.23 4.38
N ARG A 209 -36.40 -43.94 4.75
CA ARG A 209 -36.38 -43.47 6.15
C ARG A 209 -35.69 -42.10 6.26
N ALA A 210 -36.47 -41.07 6.60
CA ALA A 210 -35.94 -39.87 7.24
C ALA A 210 -35.57 -40.21 8.70
N PRO A 211 -34.53 -39.56 9.24
CA PRO A 211 -34.85 -38.63 10.31
C PRO A 211 -34.06 -37.31 10.24
N THR A 212 -34.76 -36.28 10.67
CA THR A 212 -34.29 -35.02 11.26
C THR A 212 -33.11 -35.20 12.23
N ALA A 213 -32.08 -34.36 12.12
CA ALA A 213 -31.34 -33.82 13.26
C ALA A 213 -30.50 -32.60 12.84
N ALA A 214 -30.61 -31.54 13.63
CA ALA A 214 -29.92 -30.26 13.49
C ALA A 214 -28.39 -30.41 13.64
N SER A 215 -27.64 -29.69 12.81
CA SER A 215 -26.21 -29.44 13.06
C SER A 215 -26.06 -28.10 13.75
N ILE A 216 -25.68 -28.17 15.02
CA ILE A 216 -25.23 -27.07 15.87
C ILE A 216 -23.86 -26.58 15.35
N TYR A 217 -23.67 -25.26 15.34
CA TYR A 217 -22.39 -24.62 15.12
C TYR A 217 -21.55 -24.71 16.40
N ASP A 218 -20.37 -25.31 16.34
CA ASP A 218 -19.35 -25.20 17.38
C ASP A 218 -18.17 -24.40 16.84
N VAL A 219 -18.03 -23.18 17.35
CA VAL A 219 -16.92 -22.26 17.11
C VAL A 219 -16.11 -22.26 18.40
N SER A 220 -15.14 -23.17 18.52
CA SER A 220 -14.16 -23.16 19.59
C SER A 220 -12.93 -23.98 19.20
N ALA A 221 -11.96 -23.33 18.55
CA ALA A 221 -10.52 -23.63 18.71
C ALA A 221 -9.65 -22.87 17.69
N ILE A 222 -9.36 -21.59 17.93
CA ILE A 222 -8.06 -21.00 17.55
C ILE A 222 -7.67 -19.99 18.64
N VAL A 223 -6.94 -20.46 19.65
CA VAL A 223 -6.22 -19.63 20.63
C VAL A 223 -4.72 -19.77 20.35
N PRO A 224 -3.99 -18.71 20.01
CA PRO A 224 -2.53 -18.73 20.03
C PRO A 224 -2.05 -18.57 21.48
N ARG A 225 -1.28 -19.55 21.98
CA ARG A 225 -0.62 -19.48 23.28
C ARG A 225 0.50 -18.44 23.26
N ALA A 226 0.42 -17.47 24.17
CA ALA A 226 1.51 -16.58 24.51
C ALA A 226 2.66 -17.39 25.16
N THR A 227 3.88 -17.23 24.65
CA THR A 227 5.11 -17.66 25.33
C THR A 227 5.73 -16.41 25.95
N GLY A 228 5.49 -16.23 27.25
CA GLY A 228 6.07 -15.16 28.04
C GLY A 228 7.48 -15.50 28.49
N LEU A 229 8.34 -14.49 28.50
CA LEU A 229 9.56 -14.44 29.31
C LEU A 229 9.96 -12.97 29.44
N PHE A 230 9.69 -12.32 30.58
CA PHE A 230 10.55 -11.32 31.22
C PHE A 230 10.02 -10.97 32.63
N VAL A 231 10.96 -10.52 33.46
CA VAL A 231 11.05 -10.61 34.92
C VAL A 231 10.29 -9.51 35.66
N ALA A 232 9.61 -9.87 36.76
CA ALA A 232 9.04 -8.93 37.71
C ALA A 232 10.14 -8.34 38.62
N LYS A 233 10.18 -7.02 38.73
CA LYS A 233 11.03 -6.28 39.67
C LYS A 233 10.31 -6.18 41.02
N SER A 234 10.92 -6.72 42.07
CA SER A 234 10.41 -6.67 43.44
C SER A 234 10.60 -5.28 44.05
N ASP A 235 9.52 -4.71 44.58
CA ASP A 235 9.55 -3.58 45.50
C ASP A 235 10.10 -4.01 46.86
N VAL A 236 11.09 -3.27 47.37
CA VAL A 236 11.46 -3.29 48.78
C VAL A 236 11.30 -1.86 49.30
N GLY A 237 10.30 -1.68 50.15
CA GLY A 237 10.10 -0.47 50.93
C GLY A 237 11.13 -0.34 52.06
N GLY A 238 11.45 0.90 52.39
CA GLY A 238 12.23 1.27 53.57
C GLY A 238 11.65 2.52 54.20
N LEU A 239 11.01 2.33 55.36
CA LEU A 239 10.64 3.37 56.32
C LEU A 239 11.90 4.00 56.92
N ARG A 240 12.03 5.32 56.86
CA ARG A 240 12.33 6.25 57.97
C ARG A 240 12.38 7.69 57.47
#